data_AF-A0A2R6FYP0-F1
#
_entry.id   AF-A0A2R6FYP0-F1
#
_cell.length_a   1.000
_cell.length_b   1.000
_cell.length_c   1.000
_cell.angle_alpha   90.00
_cell.angle_beta   90.00
_cell.angle_gamma   90.00
#
_symmetry.space_group_name_H-M   'P 1'
#
loop_
_entity.id
_entity.type
_entity.pdbx_description
1 polymer ?
#
loop_
_entity_poly.entity_id
_entity_poly.type
_entity_poly.pdbx_seq_one_letter_code
_entity_poly.pdbx_strand_id
1 'polypeptide(L)' 'MLHAAAEKGWLDLESMAHESLLSIKRAGADLILTYFAEDVAEKL' A
#
# COMPACT_ATOMS: atom_id res chain seq x y z
N MET A 1 8.85 6.14 0.60
CA MET A 1 9.07 5.88 -0.84
C MET A 1 7.81 6.16 -1.65
N LEU A 2 6.69 5.45 -1.41
CA LEU A 2 5.45 5.63 -2.16
C LEU A 2 4.91 7.06 -2.13
N HIS A 3 4.81 7.70 -0.95
CA HIS A 3 4.41 9.11 -0.85
C HIS A 3 5.25 10.04 -1.72
N ALA A 4 6.59 9.96 -1.62
CA ALA A 4 7.47 10.80 -2.42
C ALA A 4 7.36 10.54 -3.94
N ALA A 5 7.05 9.31 -4.36
CA ALA A 5 6.82 8.99 -5.76
C ALA A 5 5.46 9.54 -6.25
N ALA A 6 4.44 9.49 -5.41
CA ALA A 6 3.14 10.09 -5.69
C ALA A 6 3.19 11.62 -5.76
N GLU A 7 3.93 12.26 -4.84
CA GLU A 7 4.18 13.72 -4.85
C GLU A 7 4.85 14.19 -6.15
N LYS A 8 5.67 13.34 -6.76
CA LYS A 8 6.29 13.60 -8.07
C LYS A 8 5.40 13.23 -9.26
N GLY A 9 4.18 12.76 -9.01
CA GLY A 9 3.22 12.34 -10.02
C GLY A 9 3.64 11.07 -10.79
N TRP A 10 4.58 10.28 -10.26
CA TRP A 10 5.06 9.08 -10.94
C TRP A 10 4.10 7.90 -10.81
N LEU A 11 3.25 7.92 -9.79
CA LEU A 11 2.27 6.88 -9.51
C LEU A 11 1.09 7.44 -8.72
N ASP A 12 -0.02 6.71 -8.76
CA ASP A 12 -1.14 6.94 -7.85
C ASP A 12 -0.87 6.27 -6.50
N LEU A 13 -0.93 7.05 -5.42
CA LEU A 13 -0.53 6.60 -4.09
C LEU A 13 -1.42 5.46 -3.59
N GLU A 14 -2.73 5.64 -3.71
CA GLU A 14 -3.72 4.71 -3.16
C GLU A 14 -3.65 3.36 -3.87
N SER A 15 -3.70 3.37 -5.21
CA SER A 15 -3.62 2.15 -6.01
C SER A 15 -2.32 1.40 -5.75
N MET A 16 -1.19 2.11 -5.63
CA MET A 16 0.11 1.47 -5.41
C MET A 16 0.32 1.00 -3.97
N ALA A 17 -0.25 1.69 -2.97
CA ALA A 17 -0.25 1.19 -1.61
C ALA A 17 -1.02 -0.13 -1.54
N HIS A 18 -2.20 -0.22 -2.16
CA HIS A 18 -2.98 -1.44 -2.21
C HIS A 18 -2.26 -2.57 -2.95
N GLU A 19 -1.71 -2.31 -4.15
CA GLU A 19 -0.95 -3.31 -4.90
C GLU A 19 0.30 -3.79 -4.15
N SER A 20 0.98 -2.91 -3.43
CA SER A 20 2.12 -3.29 -2.58
C SER A 20 1.70 -4.29 -1.50
N LEU A 21 0.59 -4.03 -0.80
CA LEU A 21 0.06 -4.93 0.22
C LEU A 21 -0.40 -6.26 -0.36
N LEU A 22 -1.08 -6.24 -1.51
CA LEU A 22 -1.45 -7.46 -2.25
C LEU A 22 -0.21 -8.28 -2.63
N SER A 23 0.87 -7.64 -3.07
CA SER A 23 2.11 -8.32 -3.43
C SER A 23 2.76 -9.01 -2.23
N ILE A 24 2.75 -8.37 -1.06
CA ILE A 24 3.28 -8.94 0.19
C ILE A 24 2.42 -10.12 0.65
N LYS A 25 1.09 -10.00 0.59
CA LYS A 25 0.20 -11.13 0.90
C LYS A 25 0.43 -12.30 -0.06
N ARG A 26 0.57 -12.02 -1.36
CA ARG A 26 0.87 -13.01 -2.39
C ARG A 26 2.21 -13.72 -2.18
N ALA A 27 3.19 -13.04 -1.58
CA ALA A 27 4.46 -13.64 -1.18
C ALA A 27 4.34 -14.62 0.01
N GLY A 28 3.15 -14.75 0.60
CA GLY A 28 2.86 -15.71 1.66
C GLY A 28 2.84 -15.10 3.07
N ALA A 29 2.86 -13.77 3.22
CA ALA A 29 2.78 -13.16 4.53
C ALA A 29 1.38 -13.37 5.15
N ASP A 30 1.33 -13.77 6.42
CA ASP A 30 0.08 -13.90 7.17
C ASP A 30 -0.29 -12.62 7.94
N LEU A 31 0.70 -11.79 8.25
CA LEU A 31 0.55 -10.49 8.91
C LEU A 31 1.42 -9.43 8.22
N ILE A 32 0.87 -8.23 8.03
CA ILE A 32 1.57 -7.09 7.45
C ILE A 32 1.45 -5.90 8.41
N LEU A 33 2.59 -5.39 8.89
CA LEU A 33 2.67 -4.18 9.69
C LEU A 33 2.97 -2.99 8.76
N THR A 34 2.05 -2.03 8.68
CA THR A 34 2.15 -0.92 7.72
C THR A 34 1.46 0.34 8.26
N TYR A 35 1.95 1.51 7.85
CA TYR A 35 1.29 2.79 8.15
C TYR A 35 0.02 3.01 7.34
N PHE A 36 -0.16 2.29 6.23
CA PHE A 36 -1.41 2.31 5.45
C PHE A 36 -2.53 1.46 6.08
N ALA A 37 -2.35 0.98 7.31
CA ALA A 37 -3.30 0.05 7.93
C ALA A 37 -4.66 0.72 8.17
N GLU A 38 -4.66 1.96 8.65
CA GLU A 38 -5.89 2.74 8.88
C GLU A 38 -6.61 3.01 7.56
N ASP A 39 -5.91 3.52 6.54
CA ASP A 39 -6.47 3.81 5.21
C ASP A 39 -7.11 2.58 4.56
N VAL A 40 -6.49 1.41 4.72
CA VAL A 40 -7.03 0.15 4.17
C VAL A 40 -8.21 -0.32 5.00
N ALA A 41 -8.15 -0.21 6.33
CA ALA A 41 -9.23 -0.63 7.21
C ALA A 41 -10.52 0.18 6.97
N GLU A 42 -10.43 1.47 6.64
CA GLU A 42 -11.58 2.31 6.29
C GLU A 42 -12.24 1.93 4.96
N LYS A 43 -11.52 1.23 4.07
CA LYS A 43 -11.96 0.89 2.71
C LYS A 43 -12.43 -0.56 2.56
N LEU A 44 -12.45 -1.33 3.65
CA LEU A 44 -13.03 -2.67 3.72
C LEU A 44 -14.53 -2.63 3.97
#